data_AF-A0A7X7SGC6-F1
#
_entry.id   AF-A0A7X7SGC6-F1
#
_cell.length_a   1.000
_cell.length_b   1.000
_cell.length_c   1.000
_cell.angle_alpha   90.00
_cell.angle_beta   90.00
_cell.angle_gamma   90.00
#
_symmetry.space_group_name_H-M   'P 1'
#
loop_
_entity.id
_entity.type
_entity.pdbx_description
1 polymer ?
#
loop_
_entity_poly.entity_id
_entity_poly.type
_entity_poly.pdbx_seq_one_letter_code
_entity_poly.pdbx_strand_id
1 'polypeptide(L)' 'MPTSIRLSAEIEARIKRLAAETGRSQSFYLNQIIERGIDEVEWEYSIMRDVEAHRAGNLETVSHEDLKADLGLED' A
#
# COMPACT_ATOMS: atom_id res chain seq x y z
N MET A 1 -19.95 -5.72 6.28
CA MET A 1 -19.98 -5.16 7.66
C MET A 1 -19.73 -3.65 7.56
N PRO A 2 -20.43 -2.79 8.31
CA PRO A 2 -20.17 -1.36 8.29
C PRO A 2 -18.87 -1.05 9.07
N THR A 3 -17.98 -0.27 8.45
CA THR A 3 -16.76 0.23 9.08
C THR A 3 -16.91 1.72 9.36
N SER A 4 -16.60 2.15 10.58
CA SER A 4 -16.56 3.57 10.93
C SER A 4 -15.13 4.08 10.81
N ILE A 5 -14.93 5.17 10.06
CA ILE A 5 -13.63 5.79 9.83
C ILE A 5 -13.67 7.25 10.26
N ARG A 6 -12.56 7.73 10.84
CA ARG A 6 -12.39 9.16 11.16
C ARG A 6 -11.67 9.83 10.00
N LEU A 7 -12.33 10.83 9.41
CA LEU A 7 -11.76 11.64 8.35
C LEU A 7 -11.42 13.04 8.90
N SER A 8 -10.41 13.68 8.31
CA SER A 8 -10.25 15.11 8.51
C SER A 8 -11.43 15.85 7.87
N ALA A 9 -11.78 17.01 8.43
CA ALA A 9 -12.89 17.83 7.93
C ALA A 9 -12.73 18.20 6.44
N GLU A 10 -11.49 18.38 5.98
CA GLU A 10 -11.19 18.67 4.59
C GLU A 10 -11.53 17.50 3.65
N ILE A 11 -11.09 16.29 3.99
CA ILE A 11 -11.34 15.09 3.18
C ILE A 11 -12.83 14.76 3.15
N GLU A 12 -13.50 14.84 4.30
CA GLU A 12 -14.95 14.66 4.37
C GLU A 12 -15.69 15.64 3.46
N ALA A 13 -15.31 16.92 3.48
CA ALA A 13 -15.91 17.94 2.63
C ALA A 13 -15.69 17.66 1.13
N ARG A 14 -14.49 17.18 0.75
CA ARG A 14 -14.18 16.79 -0.63
C ARG A 14 -15.05 15.62 -1.10
N ILE A 15 -15.17 14.58 -0.29
CA ILE A 15 -15.98 13.40 -0.61
C ILE A 15 -17.47 13.77 -0.69
N LYS A 16 -17.95 14.62 0.23
CA LYS A 16 -19.33 15.10 0.22
C LYS A 16 -19.66 15.90 -1.04
N ARG A 17 -18.76 16.78 -1.50
CA ARG A 17 -18.94 17.52 -2.76
C ARG A 17 -18.95 16.58 -3.96
N LEU A 18 -17.99 15.67 -4.04
CA LEU A 18 -17.90 14.71 -5.15
C LEU A 18 -19.17 13.84 -5.24
N ALA A 19 -19.67 13.36 -4.10
CA ALA A 19 -20.93 12.62 -4.02
C ALA A 19 -22.14 13.42 -4.53
N ALA A 20 -22.22 14.70 -4.15
CA ALA A 20 -23.30 15.59 -4.58
C ALA A 20 -23.25 15.89 -6.09
N GLU A 21 -22.06 16.08 -6.65
CA GLU A 21 -21.86 16.40 -8.07
C GLU A 21 -22.18 15.22 -8.99
N THR A 22 -21.92 14.00 -8.56
CA THR A 22 -22.07 12.79 -9.40
C THR A 22 -23.33 11.98 -9.12
N GLY A 23 -24.08 12.35 -8.08
CA GLY A 23 -25.27 11.61 -7.64
C GLY A 23 -24.96 10.24 -7.04
N ARG A 24 -23.73 9.99 -6.61
CA ARG A 24 -23.31 8.74 -5.95
C ARG A 24 -23.21 8.91 -4.44
N SER A 25 -23.23 7.81 -3.68
CA SER A 25 -23.05 7.86 -2.23
C SER A 25 -21.60 8.17 -1.86
N GLN A 26 -21.37 8.75 -0.67
CA GLN A 26 -20.02 8.90 -0.14
C GLN A 26 -19.33 7.55 0.08
N SER A 27 -20.09 6.51 0.48
CA SER A 27 -19.58 5.15 0.66
C SER A 27 -19.02 4.56 -0.63
N PHE A 28 -19.61 4.87 -1.79
CA PHE A 28 -19.09 4.44 -3.08
C PHE A 28 -17.66 4.97 -3.30
N TYR A 29 -17.43 6.26 -3.02
CA TYR A 29 -16.12 6.87 -3.17
C TYR A 29 -15.11 6.39 -2.14
N LEU A 30 -15.54 6.22 -0.89
CA LEU A 30 -14.70 5.66 0.16
C LEU A 30 -14.22 4.25 -0.21
N ASN A 31 -15.12 3.38 -0.67
CA ASN A 31 -14.74 2.03 -1.10
C ASN A 31 -13.77 2.08 -2.29
N GLN A 32 -14.04 2.91 -3.30
CA GLN A 32 -13.15 3.06 -4.45
C GLN A 32 -11.76 3.57 -4.08
N ILE A 33 -11.65 4.49 -3.12
CA ILE A 33 -10.35 5.01 -2.65
C ILE A 33 -9.60 3.90 -1.90
N ILE A 34 -10.28 3.16 -1.03
CA ILE A 34 -9.69 2.06 -0.26
C ILE A 34 -9.21 0.96 -1.20
N GLU A 35 -10.06 0.51 -2.13
CA GLU A 35 -9.73 -0.55 -3.11
C GLU A 35 -8.53 -0.18 -3.99
N ARG A 36 -8.36 1.12 -4.32
CA ARG A 36 -7.22 1.58 -5.12
C ARG A 36 -5.94 1.77 -4.32
N GLY A 37 -6.05 2.03 -3.01
CA GLY A 37 -4.90 2.33 -2.15
C GLY A 37 -4.39 1.15 -1.34
N ILE A 38 -5.17 0.07 -1.21
CA ILE A 38 -4.82 -1.04 -0.32
C ILE A 38 -3.54 -1.74 -0.76
N ASP A 39 -3.35 -1.97 -2.06
CA ASP A 39 -2.15 -2.63 -2.59
C ASP A 39 -0.87 -1.85 -2.30
N GLU A 40 -0.92 -0.51 -2.38
CA GLU A 40 0.21 0.37 -2.08
C GLU A 40 0.57 0.32 -0.59
N VAL A 41 -0.44 0.36 0.28
CA VAL A 41 -0.25 0.25 1.74
C VAL A 41 0.34 -1.11 2.09
N GLU A 42 -0.17 -2.20 1.51
CA GLU A 42 0.36 -3.55 1.74
C GLU A 42 1.83 -3.67 1.30
N TRP A 43 2.19 -3.05 0.17
CA TRP A 43 3.56 -3.02 -0.32
C TRP A 43 4.50 -2.25 0.62
N GLU A 44 4.09 -1.07 1.09
CA GLU A 44 4.87 -0.29 2.07
C GLU A 44 5.13 -1.09 3.36
N TYR A 45 4.10 -1.80 3.86
CA TYR A 45 4.25 -2.67 5.02
C TYR A 45 5.17 -3.86 4.74
N SER A 46 5.17 -4.42 3.53
CA SER A 46 6.10 -5.48 3.14
C SER A 46 7.55 -4.99 3.21
N ILE A 47 7.85 -3.81 2.66
CA ILE A 47 9.21 -3.25 2.72
C ILE A 47 9.65 -3.05 4.16
N MET A 48 8.78 -2.48 5.01
CA MET A 48 9.09 -2.27 6.41
C MET A 48 9.38 -3.58 7.14
N ARG A 49 8.60 -4.63 6.87
CA ARG A 49 8.85 -5.97 7.40
C ARG A 49 10.19 -6.53 6.93
N ASP A 50 10.53 -6.36 5.66
CA ASP A 50 11.79 -6.85 5.10
C ASP A 50 13.00 -6.11 5.70
N VAL A 51 12.89 -4.80 5.94
CA VAL A 51 13.90 -4.01 6.66
C VAL A 51 14.09 -4.50 8.10
N GLU A 52 13.00 -4.82 8.80
CA GLU A 52 13.07 -5.38 10.15
C GLU A 52 13.73 -6.77 10.16
N ALA A 53 13.37 -7.64 9.21
CA ALA A 53 13.99 -8.96 9.05
C ALA A 53 15.48 -8.85 8.72
N HIS A 54 15.88 -7.86 7.91
CA HIS A 54 17.27 -7.58 7.59
C HIS A 54 18.06 -7.18 8.84
N ARG A 55 17.53 -6.23 9.62
CA ARG A 55 18.15 -5.78 10.88
C ARG A 55 18.25 -6.90 11.92
N ALA A 56 17.30 -7.83 11.91
CA ALA A 56 17.30 -9.00 12.79
C ALA A 56 18.24 -10.13 12.32
N GLY A 57 18.84 -10.02 11.13
CA GLY A 57 19.68 -11.06 10.54
C GLY A 57 18.90 -12.29 10.06
N ASN A 58 17.59 -12.16 9.89
CA ASN A 58 16.69 -13.27 9.55
C ASN A 58 16.36 -13.37 8.05
N LEU A 59 16.89 -12.45 7.24
CA LEU A 59 16.74 -12.53 5.80
C LEU A 59 17.75 -13.52 5.22
N GLU A 60 17.25 -14.43 4.39
CA GLU A 60 18.11 -15.28 3.57
C GLU A 60 18.92 -14.38 2.62
N THR A 61 20.24 -14.56 2.63
CA THR A 61 21.15 -13.77 1.79
C THR A 61 21.87 -14.73 0.86
N VAL A 62 22.06 -14.30 -0.38
CA VAL A 62 22.90 -14.98 -1.37
C VAL A 62 24.20 -14.21 -1.52
N SER A 63 25.27 -14.89 -1.93
CA SER A 63 26.52 -14.19 -2.22
C SER A 63 26.35 -13.32 -3.47
N HIS A 64 27.18 -12.29 -3.59
CA HIS A 64 27.17 -11.43 -4.78
C HIS A 64 27.56 -12.20 -6.07
N GLU A 65 28.40 -13.23 -5.96
CA GLU A 65 28.74 -14.11 -7.08
C GLU A 65 27.53 -14.95 -7.50
N ASP A 66 26.84 -15.59 -6.55
CA ASP A 66 25.65 -16.40 -6.84
C ASP A 66 24.53 -15.54 -7.46
N LEU A 67 24.33 -14.32 -6.96
CA LEU A 67 23.33 -13.40 -7.51
C LEU A 67 23.67 -12.97 -8.95
N LYS A 68 24.95 -12.75 -9.26
CA LYS A 68 25.39 -12.43 -10.62
C LYS A 68 25.16 -13.61 -11.57
N ALA A 69 25.43 -14.82 -11.11
CA ALA A 69 25.16 -16.06 -11.85
C ALA A 69 23.68 -16.19 -12.21
N ASP A 70 22.80 -16.05 -11.21
CA ASP A 70 21.35 -16.18 -11.40
C ASP A 70 20.76 -15.11 -12.34
N LEU A 71 21.33 -13.90 -12.34
CA LEU A 71 20.89 -12.80 -13.21
C LEU A 71 21.56 -12.79 -14.59
N GLY A 72 22.51 -13.69 -14.87
CA GLY A 72 23.29 -13.70 -16.10
C GLY A 72 24.18 -12.46 -16.28
N LEU A 73 24.67 -11.91 -15.16
CA LEU A 73 25.53 -10.72 -15.08
C LEU A 73 26.99 -11.10 -14.76
N GLU A 74 27.39 -12.32 -15.13
CA GLU A 74 28.74 -12.85 -15.00
C GLU A 74 29.64 -12.26 -16.11
N ASP A 75 30.24 -11.10 -15.83
CA ASP A 75 31.42 -10.58 -16.53
C ASP A 75 32.69 -10.81 -15.68
#